data_AF-A0A2S9F9V1-F1
#
_entry.id   AF-A0A2S9F9V1-F1
#
_cell.length_a   1.000
_cell.length_b   1.000
_cell.length_c   1.000
_cell.angle_alpha   90.00
_cell.angle_beta   90.00
_cell.angle_gamma   90.00
#
_symmetry.space_group_name_H-M   'P 1'
#
loop_
_entity.id
_entity.type
_entity.pdbx_description
1 polymer ?
#
loop_
_entity_poly.entity_id
_entity_poly.type
_entity_poly.pdbx_seq_one_letter_code
_entity_poly.pdbx_strand_id
1 'polypeptide(L)' 'MLRFDPFSDIDALTRGLLSSQTGTSRAPRFMPMDLCKIDDHYVLTADLPGVDPGSVDVDVDNGTLTISAHRTARSEE' A
#
# COMPACT_ATOMS: atom_id res chain seq x y z
N MET A 1 1.71 3.89 38.81
CA MET A 1 2.21 5.15 38.22
C MET A 1 2.45 4.90 36.74
N LEU A 2 1.66 5.54 35.87
CA LEU A 2 1.82 5.42 34.42
C LEU A 2 2.88 6.45 33.99
N ARG A 3 4.03 5.94 33.56
CA ARG A 3 5.16 6.73 33.07
C ARG A 3 4.86 7.12 31.63
N PHE A 4 4.45 8.37 31.43
CA PHE A 4 4.38 8.99 30.11
C PHE A 4 5.82 9.09 29.59
N ASP A 5 6.15 8.24 28.63
CA ASP A 5 7.42 8.30 27.91
C ASP A 5 7.16 8.94 26.53
N PRO A 6 7.44 10.24 26.37
CA PRO A 6 7.16 10.98 25.13
C PRO A 6 8.00 10.52 23.94
N PHE A 7 8.98 9.63 24.15
CA PHE A 7 9.80 9.06 23.08
C PHE A 7 9.23 7.76 22.51
N SER A 8 8.31 7.10 23.21
CA SER A 8 7.70 5.85 22.72
C SER A 8 6.79 6.09 21.50
N ASP A 9 6.06 7.21 21.49
CA ASP A 9 5.21 7.59 20.34
C ASP A 9 6.06 8.00 19.12
N ILE A 10 7.20 8.66 19.37
CA ILE A 10 8.17 9.03 18.33
C ILE A 10 8.79 7.77 17.73
N ASP A 11 9.12 6.77 18.55
CA ASP A 11 9.69 5.51 18.09
C ASP A 11 8.68 4.69 17.24
N ALA A 12 7.38 4.71 17.57
CA ALA A 12 6.34 4.10 16.76
C ALA A 12 6.18 4.77 15.37
N LEU A 13 6.18 6.10 15.34
CA LEU A 13 6.18 6.88 14.07
C LEU A 13 7.47 6.65 13.27
N THR A 14 8.61 6.58 13.98
CA THR A 14 9.92 6.35 13.38
C THR A 14 10.02 4.94 12.80
N ARG A 15 9.46 3.89 13.44
CA ARG A 15 9.36 2.55 12.84
C ARG A 15 8.47 2.52 11.59
N GLY A 16 7.37 3.27 11.56
CA GLY A 16 6.54 3.42 10.37
C GLY A 16 7.28 4.10 9.20
N LEU A 17 8.10 5.12 9.49
CA LEU A 17 8.86 5.86 8.48
C LEU A 17 10.17 5.16 8.06
N LEU A 18 10.84 4.47 8.98
CA LEU A 18 12.07 3.72 8.70
C LEU A 18 11.79 2.37 8.03
N SER A 19 10.64 1.74 8.28
CA SER A 19 10.18 0.57 7.49
C SER A 19 9.82 0.91 6.04
N SER A 20 9.49 2.18 5.77
CA SER A 20 9.32 2.72 4.43
C SER A 20 10.67 2.95 3.71
N GLN A 21 11.72 3.36 4.45
CA GLN A 21 13.05 3.63 3.87
C GLN A 21 13.98 2.41 3.78
N THR A 22 13.84 1.42 4.68
CA THR A 22 14.64 0.20 4.64
C THR A 22 13.91 -0.79 3.75
N GLY A 23 14.16 -0.70 2.45
CA GLY A 23 13.47 -1.44 1.38
C GLY A 23 13.18 -2.89 1.74
N THR A 24 11.98 -3.13 2.28
CA THR A 24 11.40 -4.45 2.30
C THR A 24 10.92 -4.72 0.88
N SER A 25 11.01 -5.96 0.38
CA SER A 25 10.37 -6.36 -0.88
C SER A 25 8.82 -6.27 -0.83
N ARG A 26 8.29 -5.68 0.25
CA ARG A 26 6.89 -5.61 0.67
C ARG A 26 6.44 -4.19 0.99
N ALA A 27 7.32 -3.19 0.87
CA ALA A 27 6.90 -1.79 0.90
C ALA A 27 6.29 -1.51 -0.47
N PRO A 28 5.01 -1.08 -0.56
CA PRO A 28 4.45 -0.64 -1.81
C PRO A 28 5.35 0.49 -2.30
N ARG A 29 6.09 0.25 -3.39
CA ARG A 29 6.67 1.35 -4.15
C ARG A 29 5.50 2.29 -4.45
N PHE A 30 5.70 3.60 -4.31
CA PHE A 30 4.68 4.62 -4.62
C PHE A 30 3.93 4.21 -5.89
N MET A 31 2.70 3.74 -5.71
CA MET A 31 1.79 3.32 -6.76
C MET A 31 0.89 4.53 -6.98
N PRO A 32 1.10 5.32 -8.05
CA PRO A 32 0.22 6.45 -8.31
C PRO A 32 -1.20 5.91 -8.48
N MET A 33 -2.10 6.44 -7.67
CA MET A 33 -3.50 6.05 -7.62
C MET A 33 -4.33 7.31 -7.63
N ASP A 34 -5.20 7.41 -8.63
CA ASP A 34 -6.17 8.49 -8.77
C ASP A 34 -7.56 7.93 -8.52
N LEU A 35 -8.33 8.59 -7.64
CA LEU A 35 -9.72 8.26 -7.36
C LEU A 35 -10.59 9.47 -7.68
N CYS A 36 -11.52 9.31 -8.61
CA CYS A 36 -12.50 10.33 -8.92
C CYS A 36 -13.93 9.78 -8.81
N LYS A 37 -14.87 10.67 -8.52
CA LYS A 37 -16.31 10.38 -8.54
C LYS A 37 -16.90 10.99 -9.79
N ILE A 38 -17.53 10.18 -10.63
CA ILE A 38 -18.23 10.60 -11.84
C ILE A 38 -19.68 10.19 -11.66
N ASP A 39 -20.57 11.18 -11.55
CA ASP A 39 -22.00 10.99 -11.28
C ASP A 39 -22.24 10.13 -10.02
N ASP A 40 -22.73 8.90 -10.20
CA ASP A 40 -23.01 7.91 -9.17
C ASP A 40 -21.94 6.81 -9.05
N HIS A 41 -20.82 6.92 -9.78
CA HIS A 41 -19.75 5.92 -9.80
C HIS A 41 -18.41 6.45 -9.28
N TYR A 42 -17.61 5.55 -8.70
CA TYR A 42 -16.21 5.81 -8.34
C TYR A 42 -15.30 5.14 -9.37
N VAL A 43 -14.36 5.91 -9.91
CA VAL A 43 -13.35 5.42 -10.85
C VAL A 43 -11.99 5.54 -10.19
N LEU A 44 -11.34 4.40 -10.02
CA LEU A 44 -9.99 4.29 -9.48
C LEU A 44 -9.05 3.88 -10.62
N THR A 45 -8.03 4.70 -10.87
CA THR A 45 -6.94 4.40 -11.79
C THR A 45 -5.69 4.17 -10.97
N ALA A 46 -5.03 3.04 -11.18
CA ALA A 46 -3.79 2.74 -10.51
C ALA A 46 -2.79 2.12 -11.48
N ASP A 47 -1.59 2.69 -11.53
CA ASP A 47 -0.53 2.15 -12.36
C ASP A 47 0.24 1.07 -11.58
N LEU A 48 0.15 -0.16 -12.08
CA LEU A 48 0.75 -1.35 -11.48
C LEU A 48 1.89 -1.91 -12.35
N PRO A 49 3.07 -1.25 -12.43
CA PRO A 49 4.14 -1.69 -13.30
C PRO A 49 4.76 -3.03 -12.84
N GLY A 50 4.73 -4.02 -13.74
CA GLY A 50 5.32 -5.34 -13.53
C GLY A 50 4.46 -6.30 -12.71
N VAL A 51 3.22 -5.93 -12.40
CA VAL A 51 2.22 -6.85 -11.86
C VAL A 51 1.77 -7.82 -12.95
N ASP A 52 1.55 -9.08 -12.57
CA ASP A 52 0.89 -10.05 -13.44
C ASP A 52 -0.62 -9.74 -13.48
N PRO A 53 -1.21 -9.43 -14.66
CA PRO A 53 -2.63 -9.13 -14.78
C PRO A 53 -3.55 -10.23 -14.23
N GLY A 54 -3.12 -11.50 -14.28
CA GLY A 54 -3.88 -12.63 -13.73
C GLY A 54 -3.89 -12.71 -12.20
N SER A 55 -3.05 -11.90 -11.53
CA SER A 55 -2.92 -11.88 -10.07
C SER A 55 -3.67 -10.73 -9.40
N VAL A 56 -4.34 -9.88 -10.18
CA VAL A 56 -5.10 -8.74 -9.67
C VAL A 56 -6.43 -9.23 -9.13
N ASP A 57 -6.65 -8.99 -7.84
CA ASP A 57 -7.86 -9.32 -7.12
C ASP A 57 -8.46 -8.04 -6.52
N VAL A 58 -9.79 -7.94 -6.60
CA VAL A 58 -10.53 -6.76 -6.17
C VAL A 58 -11.67 -7.21 -5.27
N ASP A 59 -11.62 -6.76 -4.02
CA ASP A 59 -12.61 -7.08 -3.00
C ASP A 59 -13.27 -5.81 -2.46
N VAL A 60 -14.56 -5.90 -2.15
CA VAL A 60 -15.34 -4.80 -1.57
C VAL A 60 -16.07 -5.30 -0.34
N ASP A 61 -15.61 -4.85 0.83
CA ASP A 61 -16.21 -5.19 2.11
C ASP A 61 -16.49 -3.92 2.92
N ASN A 62 -17.74 -3.78 3.39
CA ASN A 62 -18.18 -2.70 4.28
C ASN A 62 -17.72 -1.28 3.87
N GLY A 63 -17.80 -0.97 2.56
CA GLY A 63 -17.39 0.33 2.02
C GLY A 63 -15.87 0.53 1.85
N THR A 64 -15.08 -0.52 2.05
CA THR A 64 -13.64 -0.56 1.79
C THR A 64 -13.38 -1.35 0.51
N LEU A 65 -12.73 -0.71 -0.46
CA LEU A 65 -12.24 -1.36 -1.67
C LEU A 65 -10.79 -1.79 -1.43
N THR A 66 -10.53 -3.08 -1.53
CA THR A 66 -9.18 -3.65 -1.42
C THR A 66 -8.73 -4.16 -2.78
N ILE A 67 -7.57 -3.69 -3.25
CA ILE A 67 -6.96 -4.14 -4.50
C ILE A 67 -5.66 -4.87 -4.14
N SER A 68 -5.63 -6.17 -4.42
CA SER A 68 -4.46 -7.03 -4.19
C SER A 68 -3.84 -7.41 -5.53
N ALA A 69 -2.52 -7.39 -5.63
CA ALA A 69 -1.81 -7.75 -6.85
C ALA A 69 -0.45 -8.34 -6.53
N HIS A 70 0.00 -9.30 -7.33
CA HIS A 70 1.32 -9.91 -7.19
C HIS A 70 2.25 -9.49 -8.32
N ARG A 71 3.49 -9.23 -7.94
CA ARG A 71 4.57 -8.94 -8.88
C ARG A 71 5.43 -10.19 -9.02
N THR A 72 5.65 -10.65 -10.25
CA THR A 72 6.72 -11.62 -10.53
C THR A 72 8.04 -10.87 -10.57
N ALA A 73 8.94 -11.18 -9.63
CA ALA A 73 10.32 -10.71 -9.75
C ALA A 73 10.92 -11.33 -11.00
N ARG A 74 11.53 -10.53 -11.87
CA ARG A 74 12.28 -11.04 -13.00
C ARG A 74 13.44 -11.87 -12.42
N SER A 75 13.43 -13.18 -12.64
CA SER A 75 14.61 -14.01 -12.38
C SER A 75 15.76 -13.43 -13.21
N GLU A 76 16.80 -12.96 -12.53
CA GLU A 76 18.07 -12.63 -13.18
C GLU A 76 18.70 -13.98 -13.58
N GLU A 77 18.89 -14.18 -14.88
CA GLU A 77 19.70 -15.26 -15.45
C GLU A 77 20.96 -14.65 -16.04
#